data_AF-A0A7V2X6V1-F1
#
_entry.id   AF-A0A7V2X6V1-F1
#
_cell.length_a   1.000
_cell.length_b   1.000
_cell.length_c   1.000
_cell.angle_alpha   90.00
_cell.angle_beta   90.00
_cell.angle_gamma   90.00
#
_symmetry.space_group_name_H-M   'P 1'
#
loop_
_entity.id
_entity.type
_entity.pdbx_description
1 polymer ?
#
loop_
_entity_poly.entity_id
_entity_poly.type
_entity_poly.pdbx_seq_one_letter_code
_entity_poly.pdbx_strand_id
1 'polypeptide(L)' 'MDELRAATDLPIWFKPNAGLPHSDAEGRMIYDVTPAMMGEQVAGWVAGGAALVGGCCGTSPEHLRAVAEAARKIA' A
#
# COMPACT_ATOMS: atom_id res chain seq x y z
N MET A 1 4.21 -10.24 -5.63
CA MET A 1 4.89 -10.63 -4.38
C MET A 1 5.57 -11.98 -4.50
N ASP A 2 5.04 -12.84 -5.37
CA ASP A 2 5.53 -14.19 -5.65
C ASP A 2 7.04 -14.28 -5.85
N GLU A 3 7.66 -13.35 -6.60
CA GLU A 3 9.11 -13.31 -6.77
C GLU A 3 9.87 -13.10 -5.43
N LEU A 4 9.42 -12.15 -4.61
CA LEU A 4 10.00 -11.92 -3.29
C LEU A 4 9.76 -13.13 -2.38
N ARG A 5 8.58 -13.77 -2.48
CA ARG A 5 8.26 -14.92 -1.66
C ARG A 5 9.04 -16.17 -2.06
N ALA A 6 9.37 -16.32 -3.34
CA ALA A 6 10.25 -17.38 -3.82
C ALA A 6 11.71 -17.20 -3.38
N ALA A 7 12.12 -15.97 -3.05
CA ALA A 7 13.51 -15.65 -2.71
C ALA A 7 13.83 -15.70 -1.21
N THR A 8 12.82 -15.76 -0.33
CA THR A 8 13.02 -15.77 1.12
C THR A 8 11.79 -16.32 1.84
N ASP A 9 11.92 -16.72 3.10
CA ASP A 9 10.81 -17.04 4.02
C ASP A 9 10.57 -15.95 5.07
N LEU A 10 11.39 -14.89 5.07
CA LEU A 10 11.27 -13.80 6.03
C LEU A 10 9.99 -12.97 5.82
N PRO A 11 9.46 -12.30 6.86
CA PRO A 11 8.29 -11.42 6.71
C PRO A 11 8.49 -10.35 5.62
N ILE A 12 7.52 -10.22 4.72
CA ILE A 12 7.54 -9.19 3.66
C ILE A 12 6.80 -7.94 4.17
N TRP A 13 7.48 -6.80 4.15
CA TRP A 13 6.87 -5.50 4.40
C TRP A 13 6.53 -4.80 3.07
N PHE A 14 5.24 -4.60 2.82
CA PHE A 14 4.72 -3.92 1.65
C PHE A 14 4.39 -2.46 1.95
N LYS A 15 5.02 -1.53 1.22
CA LYS A 15 4.86 -0.07 1.40
C LYS A 15 4.61 0.64 0.06
N PRO A 16 3.41 0.53 -0.52
CA PRO A 16 3.09 1.16 -1.80
C PRO A 16 3.05 2.68 -1.68
N ASN A 17 3.26 3.36 -2.81
CA ASN A 17 2.89 4.78 -2.94
C ASN A 17 1.36 4.92 -3.01
N ALA A 18 0.84 6.13 -2.81
CA ALA A 18 -0.56 6.46 -3.07
C ALA A 18 -0.83 6.58 -4.59
N GLY A 19 -0.50 5.54 -5.33
CA GLY A 19 -0.60 5.49 -6.79
C GLY A 19 0.72 5.78 -7.48
N LEU A 20 0.71 5.67 -8.81
CA LEU A 20 1.83 6.09 -9.63
C LEU A 20 1.91 7.62 -9.60
N PRO A 21 3.08 8.18 -9.31
CA PRO A 21 3.23 9.62 -9.24
C PRO A 21 3.17 10.23 -10.64
N HIS A 22 2.54 11.39 -10.76
CA HIS A 22 2.59 12.21 -11.97
C HIS A 22 2.83 13.67 -11.61
N SER A 23 3.21 14.50 -12.57
CA SER A 23 3.45 15.92 -12.34
C SER A 23 2.27 16.77 -12.80
N ASP A 24 1.90 17.78 -12.02
CA ASP A 24 1.00 18.83 -12.49
C ASP A 24 1.73 19.86 -13.38
N ALA A 25 1.00 20.90 -13.82
CA ALA A 25 1.54 21.94 -14.71
C ALA A 25 2.70 22.74 -14.08
N GLU A 26 2.80 22.76 -12.74
CA GLU A 26 3.86 23.43 -12.00
C GLU A 26 5.01 22.46 -11.63
N GLY A 27 4.94 21.20 -12.07
CA GLY A 27 5.96 20.18 -11.82
C GLY A 27 5.89 19.54 -10.43
N ARG A 28 4.80 19.73 -9.68
CA ARG A 28 4.62 19.10 -8.37
C ARG A 28 4.15 17.66 -8.55
N MET A 29 4.67 16.75 -7.71
CA MET A 29 4.28 15.34 -7.76
C MET A 29 2.92 15.13 -7.09
N ILE A 30 1.98 14.57 -7.83
CA ILE A 30 0.61 14.26 -7.42
C ILE A 30 0.42 12.74 -7.36
N TYR A 31 -0.44 12.31 -6.43
CA TYR A 31 -0.75 10.92 -6.10
C TYR A 31 -2.27 10.79 -5.95
N ASP A 32 -2.90 10.00 -6.81
CA ASP A 32 -4.38 10.00 -6.94
C ASP A 32 -5.08 8.93 -6.11
N VAL A 33 -4.36 7.94 -5.59
CA VAL A 33 -5.00 6.87 -4.81
C VAL A 33 -5.43 7.46 -3.48
N THR A 34 -6.73 7.47 -3.25
CA THR A 34 -7.33 7.94 -2.00
C THR A 34 -7.15 6.92 -0.87
N PRO A 35 -7.38 7.30 0.40
CA PRO A 35 -7.37 6.35 1.51
C PRO A 35 -8.31 5.15 1.30
N ALA A 36 -9.53 5.39 0.78
CA ALA A 36 -10.50 4.33 0.53
C ALA A 36 -10.01 3.33 -0.53
N MET A 37 -9.53 3.86 -1.67
CA MET A 37 -8.95 3.03 -2.73
C MET A 37 -7.76 2.22 -2.23
N MET A 38 -6.90 2.81 -1.39
CA MET A 38 -5.77 2.10 -0.79
C MET A 38 -6.22 0.98 0.14
N GLY A 39 -7.25 1.22 0.96
CA GLY A 39 -7.82 0.22 1.86
C GLY A 39 -8.41 -0.99 1.14
N GLU A 40 -9.06 -0.80 0.00
CA GLU A 40 -9.64 -1.88 -0.82
C GLU A 40 -8.61 -2.88 -1.32
N GLN A 41 -7.36 -2.45 -1.51
CA GLN A 41 -6.28 -3.30 -2.03
C GLN A 41 -5.65 -4.21 -0.97
N VAL A 42 -5.84 -3.92 0.32
CA VAL A 42 -5.15 -4.60 1.43
C VAL A 42 -5.39 -6.11 1.43
N ALA A 43 -6.60 -6.56 1.14
CA ALA A 43 -6.92 -7.98 1.07
C ALA A 43 -6.06 -8.71 0.02
N GLY A 44 -5.86 -8.10 -1.15
CA GLY A 44 -5.02 -8.64 -2.20
C GLY A 44 -3.54 -8.69 -1.80
N TRP A 45 -3.04 -7.67 -1.09
CA TRP A 45 -1.65 -7.64 -0.62
C TRP A 45 -1.36 -8.69 0.45
N VAL A 46 -2.27 -8.84 1.42
CA VAL A 46 -2.15 -9.87 2.47
C VAL A 46 -2.24 -11.26 1.86
N ALA A 47 -3.20 -11.51 0.97
CA ALA A 47 -3.30 -12.78 0.24
C ALA A 47 -2.06 -13.07 -0.61
N GLY A 48 -1.40 -12.03 -1.14
CA GLY A 48 -0.14 -12.11 -1.87
C GLY A 48 1.10 -12.36 -1.00
N GLY A 49 0.97 -12.42 0.32
CA GLY A 49 2.07 -12.73 1.24
C GLY A 49 2.67 -11.54 1.99
N ALA A 50 2.01 -10.38 2.01
CA ALA A 50 2.40 -9.27 2.88
C ALA A 50 2.21 -9.65 4.35
N ALA A 51 3.29 -9.60 5.13
CA ALA A 51 3.24 -9.77 6.59
C ALA A 51 3.02 -8.43 7.30
N LEU A 52 3.50 -7.33 6.70
CA LEU A 52 3.29 -5.97 7.17
C LEU A 52 2.84 -5.10 5.99
N VAL A 53 1.88 -4.21 6.23
CA VAL A 53 1.40 -3.24 5.23
C VAL A 53 1.57 -1.82 5.79
N GLY A 54 2.19 -0.95 5.00
CA GLY A 54 2.37 0.48 5.32
C GLY A 54 2.17 1.36 4.10
N GLY A 55 2.88 2.48 4.06
CA GLY A 55 2.80 3.45 2.96
C GLY A 55 4.15 4.11 2.68
N CYS A 56 4.33 4.59 1.45
CA CYS A 56 5.50 5.33 1.01
C CYS A 56 5.07 6.73 0.50
N CYS A 57 5.48 7.15 -0.70
CA CYS A 57 5.21 8.49 -1.19
C CYS A 57 3.71 8.71 -1.46
N GLY A 58 3.23 9.92 -1.17
CA GLY A 58 1.81 10.28 -1.29
C GLY A 58 0.90 9.71 -0.21
N THR A 59 1.39 8.82 0.66
CA THR A 59 0.59 8.27 1.76
C THR A 59 0.49 9.25 2.93
N SER A 60 -0.66 9.27 3.58
CA SER A 60 -0.98 10.12 4.74
C SER A 60 -1.47 9.28 5.92
N PRO A 61 -1.64 9.85 7.13
CA PRO A 61 -2.26 9.15 8.25
C PRO A 61 -3.65 8.56 7.93
N GLU A 62 -4.42 9.20 7.04
CA GLU A 62 -5.72 8.72 6.57
C GLU A 62 -5.59 7.44 5.76
N HIS A 63 -4.59 7.37 4.88
CA HIS A 63 -4.27 6.15 4.13
C HIS A 63 -3.91 5.01 5.07
N LEU A 64 -3.03 5.27 6.04
CA LEU A 64 -2.62 4.26 7.02
C LEU A 64 -3.77 3.81 7.91
N ARG A 65 -4.72 4.69 8.24
CA ARG A 65 -5.94 4.33 8.96
C ARG A 65 -6.81 3.38 8.14
N ALA A 66 -7.06 3.70 6.87
CA ALA A 66 -7.84 2.84 5.98
C ALA A 66 -7.15 1.47 5.79
N VAL A 67 -5.82 1.45 5.67
CA VAL A 67 -5.03 0.22 5.61
C VAL A 67 -5.19 -0.61 6.88
N ALA A 68 -5.05 0.02 8.06
CA ALA A 68 -5.18 -0.67 9.34
C ALA A 68 -6.60 -1.22 9.57
N GLU A 69 -7.64 -0.44 9.21
CA GLU A 69 -9.04 -0.88 9.29
C GLU A 69 -9.33 -2.05 8.36
N ALA A 70 -8.82 -2.02 7.13
CA ALA A 70 -8.96 -3.13 6.19
C ALA A 70 -8.22 -4.38 6.68
N ALA A 71 -6.99 -4.24 7.18
CA ALA A 71 -6.19 -5.35 7.71
C ALA A 71 -6.88 -6.05 8.90
N ARG A 72 -7.50 -5.29 9.82
CA ARG A 72 -8.26 -5.82 10.97
C ARG A 72 -9.48 -6.64 10.58
N LYS A 73 -10.01 -6.50 9.37
CA LYS A 73 -11.15 -7.29 8.88
C LYS A 73 -10.73 -8.65 8.32
N ILE A 74 -9.43 -8.85 8.09
CA ILE A 74 -8.86 -10.04 7.43
C ILE A 74 -8.12 -10.92 8.45
N ALA A 75 -7.58 -10.32 9.51
CA ALA A 75 -6.98 -11.01 10.66
C ALA A 75 -8.05 -11.60 11.59
#